data_AF-A0A9P7G065-F1
#
_entry.id   AF-A0A9P7G065-F1
#
_cell.length_a   1.000
_cell.length_b   1.000
_cell.length_c   1.000
_cell.angle_alpha   90.00
_cell.angle_beta   90.00
_cell.angle_gamma   90.00
#
_symmetry.space_group_name_H-M   'P 1'
#
loop_
_entity.id
_entity.type
_entity.pdbx_description
1 polymer ?
#
loop_
_entity_poly.entity_id
_entity_poly.type
_entity_poly.pdbx_seq_one_letter_code
_entity_poly.pdbx_strand_id
1 'polypeptide(L)'
;MNAVFLRERGRDSMEIFQAEMHKETEAGQSIVQDVLFKFAEDDEDLFDAMKHEADIYNNYLKPLYGQGILEFHGLYQGTLEELSTDNTSSDSEPSICACLVLQSRGNSIRSFSEIDVDFSVALMRLVMHLHDNLKILQGSLHLAPRNILDVDGRPFIIDFELSKAIHKCAMRMDIFKHRGDPEPVGSQLGGCTELHSLLNKLAWWLPTDFMWYGFLCTYEDIWRPADIFELETHGFFSARASDEERWDKAMEVWGYLEIHWERYHSNVQFPTDAITTLDAYRREQRARSTAGRGL
;
A
#
# COMPACT_ATOMS: atom_id res chain seq x y z
N MET A 1 -11.26 -34.72 5.67
CA MET A 1 -11.06 -33.49 4.89
C MET A 1 -10.27 -33.88 3.66
N ASN A 2 -10.78 -33.61 2.46
CA ASN A 2 -10.05 -33.87 1.22
C ASN A 2 -9.47 -32.53 0.76
N ALA A 3 -8.15 -32.39 0.72
CA ALA A 3 -7.48 -31.16 0.32
C ALA A 3 -6.75 -31.36 -1.01
N VAL A 4 -6.93 -30.42 -1.94
CA VAL A 4 -6.13 -30.35 -3.17
C VAL A 4 -5.05 -29.32 -2.95
N PHE A 5 -3.81 -29.78 -2.72
CA PHE A 5 -2.71 -28.90 -2.32
C PHE A 5 -2.18 -28.08 -3.51
N LEU A 6 -2.56 -26.81 -3.59
CA LEU A 6 -1.81 -25.79 -4.33
C LEU A 6 -0.84 -25.14 -3.34
N ARG A 7 0.45 -25.45 -3.48
CA ARG A 7 1.50 -24.97 -2.55
C ARG A 7 2.01 -23.63 -3.03
N GLU A 8 1.68 -22.56 -2.31
CA GLU A 8 2.35 -21.27 -2.42
C GLU A 8 3.20 -21.04 -1.16
N ARG A 9 4.49 -20.74 -1.35
CA ARG A 9 5.38 -20.41 -0.22
C ARG A 9 5.10 -18.98 0.22
N GLY A 10 4.66 -18.81 1.47
CA GLY A 10 4.56 -17.51 2.14
C GLY A 10 5.94 -16.91 2.44
N ARG A 11 5.96 -15.66 2.93
CA ARG A 11 7.19 -15.07 3.48
C ARG A 11 7.48 -15.74 4.82
N ASP A 12 8.59 -16.46 4.86
CA ASP A 12 9.25 -16.97 6.07
C ASP A 12 8.38 -17.90 6.94
N SER A 13 8.35 -19.16 6.46
CA SER A 13 8.00 -20.44 7.11
C SER A 13 6.53 -20.91 7.21
N MET A 14 5.51 -20.11 6.90
CA MET A 14 4.14 -20.65 6.71
C MET A 14 3.83 -21.08 5.26
N GLU A 15 3.21 -22.24 5.12
CA GLU A 15 2.70 -22.72 3.83
C GLU A 15 1.22 -22.36 3.69
N ILE A 16 0.82 -21.89 2.51
CA ILE A 16 -0.58 -21.58 2.21
C ILE A 16 -1.12 -22.62 1.24
N PHE A 17 -2.27 -23.18 1.58
CA PHE A 17 -2.99 -24.17 0.79
C PHE A 17 -4.43 -23.74 0.56
N GLN A 18 -4.97 -24.10 -0.61
CA GLN A 18 -6.41 -24.08 -0.84
C GLN A 18 -6.98 -25.47 -0.57
N ALA A 19 -8.14 -25.57 0.05
CA ALA A 19 -8.78 -26.84 0.34
C ALA A 19 -10.31 -26.73 0.39
N GLU A 20 -10.99 -27.88 0.49
CA GLU A 20 -12.42 -27.96 0.72
C GLU A 20 -12.69 -28.37 2.18
N MET A 21 -13.48 -27.56 2.88
CA MET A 21 -14.00 -27.87 4.21
C MET A 21 -15.43 -28.39 4.09
N HIS A 22 -15.67 -29.56 4.66
CA HIS A 22 -17.02 -30.13 4.80
C HIS A 22 -17.57 -29.77 6.18
N LYS A 23 -18.67 -29.04 6.22
CA LYS A 23 -19.35 -28.63 7.45
C LYS A 23 -20.74 -29.24 7.50
N GLU A 24 -21.06 -29.90 8.61
CA GLU A 24 -22.43 -30.33 8.88
C GLU A 24 -23.20 -29.19 9.55
N THR A 25 -24.36 -28.86 9.00
CA THR A 25 -25.28 -27.87 9.57
C THR A 25 -26.11 -28.47 10.69
N GLU A 26 -26.76 -27.63 11.50
CA GLU A 26 -27.71 -28.07 12.54
C GLU A 26 -28.87 -28.91 11.96
N ALA A 27 -29.16 -28.77 10.67
CA ALA A 27 -30.17 -29.57 9.95
C ALA A 27 -29.62 -30.91 9.43
N GLY A 28 -28.37 -31.27 9.73
CA GLY A 28 -27.70 -32.48 9.23
C GLY A 28 -27.31 -32.40 7.74
N GLN A 29 -27.43 -31.23 7.10
CA GLN A 29 -26.99 -31.03 5.73
C GLN A 29 -25.49 -30.75 5.68
N SER A 30 -24.76 -31.48 4.83
CA SER A 30 -23.35 -31.24 4.55
C SER A 30 -23.19 -30.10 3.55
N ILE A 31 -22.40 -29.09 3.91
CA ILE A 31 -21.99 -27.97 3.07
C ILE A 31 -20.50 -28.13 2.78
N VAL A 32 -20.12 -27.98 1.51
CA VAL A 32 -18.71 -27.91 1.08
C VAL A 32 -18.37 -26.45 0.84
N GLN A 33 -17.25 -25.99 1.39
CA GLN A 33 -16.80 -24.61 1.26
C GLN A 33 -15.29 -24.57 0.95
N ASP A 34 -14.91 -23.73 0.00
CA ASP A 34 -13.51 -23.44 -0.28
C ASP A 34 -12.89 -22.62 0.86
N VAL A 35 -11.70 -23.04 1.28
CA VAL A 35 -10.98 -22.47 2.42
C VAL A 35 -9.50 -22.32 2.11
N LEU A 36 -8.90 -21.28 2.68
CA LEU A 36 -7.46 -21.07 2.74
C LEU A 36 -6.94 -21.63 4.07
N PHE A 37 -5.89 -22.42 3.98
CA PHE A 37 -5.15 -23.00 5.09
C PHE A 37 -3.79 -22.34 5.14
N LYS A 38 -3.50 -21.59 6.20
CA LYS A 38 -2.11 -21.34 6.59
C LYS A 38 -1.67 -22.51 7.45
N PHE A 39 -0.49 -23.06 7.20
CA PHE A 39 0.06 -24.23 7.89
C PHE A 39 1.47 -23.95 8.37
N ALA A 40 1.78 -24.40 9.59
CA ALA A 40 3.09 -24.36 10.19
C ALA A 40 3.39 -25.71 10.85
N GLU A 41 4.66 -26.10 10.85
CA GLU A 41 5.16 -27.37 11.41
C GLU A 41 6.44 -27.12 12.19
N ASP A 42 6.50 -27.63 13.43
CA ASP A 42 7.66 -27.59 14.33
C ASP A 42 8.37 -26.23 14.47
N ASP A 43 7.61 -25.13 14.43
CA ASP A 43 8.13 -23.76 14.54
C ASP A 43 7.29 -22.95 15.55
N GLU A 44 7.87 -22.70 16.72
CA GLU A 44 7.21 -22.02 17.85
C GLU A 44 6.88 -20.55 17.53
N ASP A 45 7.78 -19.86 16.81
CA ASP A 45 7.58 -18.45 16.43
C ASP A 45 6.39 -18.33 15.46
N LEU A 46 6.26 -19.27 14.51
CA LEU A 46 5.09 -19.34 13.63
C LEU A 46 3.80 -19.66 14.38
N PHE A 47 3.84 -20.57 15.36
CA PHE A 47 2.66 -20.90 16.15
C PHE A 47 2.16 -19.70 16.94
N ASP A 48 3.07 -18.93 17.51
CA ASP A 48 2.71 -17.73 18.25
C ASP A 48 2.18 -16.63 17.32
N ALA A 49 2.74 -16.49 16.12
CA ALA A 49 2.18 -15.61 15.09
C ALA A 49 0.76 -16.02 14.66
N MET A 50 0.51 -17.33 14.46
CA MET A 50 -0.82 -17.86 14.14
C MET A 50 -1.83 -17.67 15.27
N LYS A 51 -1.44 -17.94 16.52
CA LYS A 51 -2.30 -17.70 17.69
C LYS A 51 -2.67 -16.23 17.79
N HIS A 52 -1.70 -15.35 17.63
CA HIS A 52 -1.94 -13.92 17.63
C HIS A 52 -2.88 -13.49 16.49
N GLU A 53 -2.66 -13.98 15.26
CA GLU A 53 -3.57 -13.71 14.15
C GLU A 53 -5.00 -14.23 14.43
N ALA A 54 -5.12 -15.46 14.93
CA ALA A 54 -6.41 -16.06 15.30
C ALA A 54 -7.13 -15.27 16.39
N ASP A 55 -6.40 -14.74 17.37
CA ASP A 55 -6.95 -13.87 18.42
C ASP A 55 -7.46 -12.55 17.83
N ILE A 56 -6.79 -11.97 16.85
CA ILE A 56 -7.27 -10.78 16.13
C ILE A 56 -8.58 -11.08 15.41
N TYR A 57 -8.65 -12.20 14.68
CA TYR A 57 -9.87 -12.61 13.99
C TYR A 57 -11.03 -12.83 14.96
N ASN A 58 -10.82 -13.62 16.02
CA ASN A 58 -11.86 -14.01 16.97
C ASN A 58 -12.40 -12.84 17.78
N ASN A 59 -11.50 -12.00 18.30
CA ASN A 59 -11.86 -11.01 19.31
C ASN A 59 -12.24 -9.65 18.72
N TYR A 60 -11.75 -9.33 17.51
CA TYR A 60 -11.93 -7.98 16.95
C TYR A 60 -12.58 -7.96 15.56
N LEU A 61 -12.20 -8.86 14.64
CA LEU A 61 -12.61 -8.74 13.24
C LEU A 61 -13.97 -9.37 12.90
N LYS A 62 -14.54 -10.18 13.79
CA LYS A 62 -15.83 -10.88 13.57
C LYS A 62 -16.97 -9.98 13.06
N PRO A 63 -17.14 -8.73 13.51
CA PRO A 63 -18.17 -7.84 12.97
C PRO A 63 -18.01 -7.48 11.48
N LEU A 64 -16.83 -7.69 10.90
CA LEU A 64 -16.49 -7.36 9.52
C LEU A 64 -16.45 -8.57 8.58
N TYR A 65 -16.78 -9.77 9.07
CA TYR A 65 -16.82 -10.96 8.22
C TYR A 65 -17.80 -10.76 7.05
N GLY A 66 -17.33 -11.05 5.84
CA GLY A 66 -18.07 -10.81 4.59
C GLY A 66 -18.16 -9.34 4.16
N GLN A 67 -17.61 -8.41 4.94
CA GLN A 67 -17.65 -6.96 4.72
C GLN A 67 -16.24 -6.35 4.60
N GLY A 68 -15.33 -7.08 3.97
CA GLY A 68 -13.93 -6.70 3.84
C GLY A 68 -12.97 -7.53 4.70
N ILE A 69 -13.47 -8.45 5.51
CA ILE A 69 -12.68 -9.48 6.18
C ILE A 69 -13.26 -10.85 5.83
N LEU A 70 -12.39 -11.83 5.57
CA LEU A 70 -12.80 -13.22 5.33
C LEU A 70 -13.33 -13.86 6.61
N GLU A 71 -14.25 -14.81 6.47
CA GLU A 71 -14.69 -15.61 7.62
C GLU A 71 -13.54 -16.45 8.17
N PHE A 72 -13.35 -16.40 9.48
CA PHE A 72 -12.41 -17.25 10.20
C PHE A 72 -13.12 -18.47 10.76
N HIS A 73 -12.61 -19.65 10.43
CA HIS A 73 -13.20 -20.93 10.83
C HIS A 73 -12.54 -21.53 12.08
N GLY A 74 -11.28 -21.17 12.36
CA GLY A 74 -10.60 -21.58 13.58
C GLY A 74 -9.09 -21.75 13.40
N LEU A 75 -8.41 -21.82 14.54
CA LEU A 75 -7.04 -22.28 14.66
C LEU A 75 -7.07 -23.69 15.22
N TYR A 76 -6.44 -24.62 14.54
CA TYR A 76 -6.35 -26.03 14.94
C TYR A 76 -4.89 -26.38 15.18
N GLN A 77 -4.64 -27.20 16.18
CA GLN A 77 -3.32 -27.74 16.49
C GLN A 77 -3.42 -29.25 16.59
N GLY A 78 -2.41 -29.96 16.09
CA GLY A 78 -2.36 -31.41 16.11
C GLY A 78 -0.93 -31.91 16.01
N THR A 79 -0.81 -33.23 15.87
CA THR A 79 0.45 -33.92 15.62
C THR A 79 0.37 -34.62 14.27
N LEU A 80 1.41 -34.48 13.45
CA LEU A 80 1.57 -35.22 12.21
C LEU A 80 2.31 -36.53 12.54
N GLU A 81 1.61 -37.66 12.46
CA GLU A 81 2.29 -38.95 12.45
C GLU A 81 2.89 -39.15 11.05
N GLU A 82 4.21 -39.23 10.95
CA GLU A 82 4.85 -39.61 9.70
C GLU A 82 4.32 -40.98 9.27
N LEU A 83 3.62 -41.03 8.13
CA LEU A 83 3.33 -42.29 7.45
C LEU A 83 4.66 -42.85 6.97
N SER A 84 5.37 -43.58 7.83
CA SER A 84 6.62 -44.26 7.48
C SER A 84 6.34 -45.22 6.33
N THR A 85 6.69 -44.80 5.11
CA THR A 85 6.56 -45.65 3.91
C THR A 85 7.62 -46.74 3.87
N ASP A 86 8.66 -46.62 4.70
CA ASP A 86 9.73 -47.59 4.84
C ASP A 86 9.69 -48.22 6.24
N ASN A 87 9.64 -49.55 6.31
CA ASN A 87 9.64 -50.37 7.54
C ASN A 87 10.93 -50.25 8.38
N THR A 88 11.67 -49.15 8.26
CA THR A 88 12.85 -48.83 9.05
C THR A 88 12.37 -48.09 10.29
N SER A 89 12.39 -48.81 11.43
CA SER A 89 12.14 -48.33 12.79
C SER A 89 12.46 -46.84 12.97
N SER A 90 11.43 -45.99 12.93
CA SER A 90 11.59 -44.56 13.20
C SER A 90 11.17 -44.29 14.64
N ASP A 91 12.16 -44.09 15.51
CA ASP A 91 12.00 -43.41 16.80
C ASP A 91 11.81 -41.89 16.57
N SER A 92 11.15 -41.46 15.48
CA SER A 92 10.87 -40.04 15.24
C SER A 92 9.73 -39.60 16.15
N GLU A 93 9.97 -38.59 16.98
CA GLU A 93 8.90 -37.92 17.72
C GLU A 93 7.92 -37.30 16.72
N PRO A 94 6.60 -37.37 16.97
CA PRO A 94 5.61 -36.81 16.07
C PRO A 94 5.76 -35.28 16.00
N SER A 95 5.80 -34.75 14.78
CA SER A 95 5.87 -33.31 14.53
C SER A 95 4.59 -32.62 14.98
N ILE A 96 4.70 -31.48 15.67
CA ILE A 96 3.57 -30.64 16.03
C ILE A 96 3.25 -29.75 14.84
N CYS A 97 1.97 -29.62 14.52
CA CYS A 97 1.53 -28.73 13.46
C CYS A 97 0.35 -27.85 13.93
N ALA A 98 0.26 -26.67 13.32
CA ALA A 98 -0.85 -25.76 13.51
C ALA A 98 -1.40 -25.30 12.16
N CYS A 99 -2.71 -25.12 12.08
CA CYS A 99 -3.36 -24.57 10.90
C CYS A 99 -4.44 -23.54 11.22
N LEU A 100 -4.36 -22.42 10.50
CA LEU A 100 -5.32 -21.32 10.56
C LEU A 100 -6.20 -21.41 9.31
N VAL A 101 -7.53 -21.49 9.51
CA VAL A 101 -8.50 -21.74 8.44
C VAL A 101 -9.35 -20.51 8.18
N LEU A 102 -9.28 -19.98 6.97
CA LEU A 102 -10.07 -18.86 6.48
C LEU A 102 -10.95 -19.28 5.31
N GLN A 103 -12.06 -18.61 5.09
CA GLN A 103 -12.82 -18.74 3.84
C GLN A 103 -11.93 -18.36 2.64
N SER A 104 -11.92 -19.15 1.56
CA SER A 104 -11.18 -18.80 0.34
C SER A 104 -12.07 -18.02 -0.62
N ARG A 105 -11.76 -16.75 -0.87
CA ARG A 105 -12.48 -15.90 -1.83
C ARG A 105 -11.58 -14.83 -2.45
N GLY A 106 -11.85 -14.53 -3.71
CA GLY A 106 -11.17 -13.46 -4.44
C GLY A 106 -9.74 -13.78 -4.83
N ASN A 107 -9.07 -12.81 -5.45
CA ASN A 107 -7.67 -12.90 -5.81
C ASN A 107 -6.92 -11.68 -5.27
N SER A 108 -5.66 -11.83 -4.86
CA SER A 108 -4.86 -10.68 -4.47
C SER A 108 -4.73 -9.68 -5.61
N ILE A 109 -4.82 -8.38 -5.30
CA ILE A 109 -4.55 -7.34 -6.28
C ILE A 109 -3.07 -7.41 -6.68
N ARG A 110 -2.78 -7.13 -7.96
CA ARG A 110 -1.41 -7.17 -8.48
C ARG A 110 -0.59 -5.96 -8.04
N SER A 111 -1.21 -4.77 -8.11
CA SER A 111 -0.59 -3.50 -7.76
C SER A 111 -1.66 -2.50 -7.32
N PHE A 112 -1.29 -1.57 -6.44
CA PHE A 112 -2.13 -0.41 -6.10
C PHE A 112 -2.30 0.58 -7.26
N SER A 113 -1.45 0.52 -8.29
CA SER A 113 -1.58 1.36 -9.49
C SER A 113 -2.62 0.85 -10.49
N GLU A 114 -3.11 -0.38 -10.33
CA GLU A 114 -4.04 -1.03 -11.28
C GLU A 114 -5.49 -1.01 -10.80
N ILE A 115 -5.73 -0.66 -9.53
CA ILE A 115 -7.09 -0.59 -8.97
C ILE A 115 -7.77 0.71 -9.37
N ASP A 116 -9.08 0.66 -9.54
CA ASP A 116 -9.86 1.86 -9.81
C ASP A 116 -10.06 2.72 -8.56
N VAL A 117 -10.58 3.93 -8.79
CA VAL A 117 -10.82 4.92 -7.74
C VAL A 117 -11.80 4.40 -6.69
N ASP A 118 -12.86 3.70 -7.08
CA ASP A 118 -13.91 3.25 -6.17
C ASP A 118 -13.40 2.13 -5.26
N PHE A 119 -12.61 1.20 -5.79
CA PHE A 119 -11.90 0.18 -5.03
C PHE A 119 -10.93 0.81 -4.03
N SER A 120 -10.16 1.82 -4.45
CA SER A 120 -9.23 2.53 -3.57
C SER A 120 -9.95 3.21 -2.40
N VAL A 121 -11.10 3.84 -2.68
CA VAL A 121 -11.96 4.51 -1.69
C VAL A 121 -12.55 3.49 -0.73
N ALA A 122 -13.02 2.35 -1.23
CA ALA A 122 -13.53 1.25 -0.41
C ALA A 122 -12.44 0.68 0.50
N LEU A 123 -11.21 0.51 -0.01
CA LEU A 123 -10.09 -0.02 0.76
C LEU A 123 -9.72 0.94 1.89
N MET A 124 -9.62 2.23 1.59
CA MET A 124 -9.32 3.22 2.61
C MET A 124 -10.41 3.30 3.68
N ARG A 125 -11.69 3.22 3.30
CA ARG A 125 -12.80 3.16 4.29
C ARG A 125 -12.68 1.95 5.20
N LEU A 126 -12.32 0.79 4.64
CA LEU A 126 -12.12 -0.42 5.42
C LEU A 126 -10.95 -0.24 6.42
N VAL A 127 -9.80 0.28 5.98
CA VAL A 127 -8.65 0.53 6.86
C VAL A 127 -8.97 1.57 7.92
N MET A 128 -9.66 2.66 7.57
CA MET A 128 -10.13 3.64 8.55
C MET A 128 -11.08 3.01 9.57
N HIS A 129 -11.97 2.11 9.16
CA HIS A 129 -12.85 1.40 10.10
C HIS A 129 -12.05 0.51 11.07
N LEU A 130 -11.00 -0.17 10.59
CA LEU A 130 -10.08 -0.92 11.45
C LEU A 130 -9.43 0.01 12.50
N HIS A 131 -8.99 1.19 12.09
CA HIS A 131 -8.33 2.17 12.97
C HIS A 131 -9.29 2.82 13.96
N ASP A 132 -10.41 3.33 13.48
CA ASP A 132 -11.31 4.18 14.24
C ASP A 132 -12.30 3.38 15.08
N ASN A 133 -12.81 2.27 14.56
CA ASN A 133 -13.84 1.48 15.22
C ASN A 133 -13.26 0.28 15.98
N LEU A 134 -12.30 -0.44 15.38
CA LEU A 134 -11.74 -1.65 15.99
C LEU A 134 -10.42 -1.42 16.73
N LYS A 135 -9.80 -0.25 16.57
CA LYS A 135 -8.49 0.08 17.15
C LYS A 135 -7.41 -0.93 16.74
N ILE A 136 -7.42 -1.35 15.47
CA ILE A 136 -6.45 -2.28 14.90
C ILE A 136 -5.52 -1.52 13.97
N LEU A 137 -4.22 -1.77 14.12
CA LEU A 137 -3.16 -1.38 13.19
C LEU A 137 -2.65 -2.64 12.52
N GLN A 138 -2.61 -2.72 11.19
CA GLN A 138 -2.14 -3.93 10.50
C GLN A 138 -0.61 -4.04 10.40
N GLY A 139 0.07 -2.90 10.33
CA GLY A 139 1.46 -2.71 9.92
C GLY A 139 1.56 -2.12 8.52
N SER A 140 2.34 -1.04 8.35
CA SER A 140 2.55 -0.37 7.05
C SER A 140 3.11 -1.29 5.95
N LEU A 141 3.87 -2.31 6.32
CA LEU A 141 4.42 -3.32 5.42
C LEU A 141 3.41 -4.42 5.02
N HIS A 142 2.31 -4.57 5.78
CA HIS A 142 1.30 -5.62 5.59
C HIS A 142 0.11 -5.17 4.75
N LEU A 143 -0.12 -3.85 4.64
CA LEU A 143 -0.95 -3.27 3.56
C LEU A 143 -0.19 -3.31 2.23
N ALA A 144 0.03 -4.52 1.72
CA ALA A 144 0.70 -4.80 0.46
C ALA A 144 -0.30 -5.47 -0.52
N PRO A 145 -0.10 -5.36 -1.84
CA PRO A 145 -1.03 -5.90 -2.84
C PRO A 145 -1.42 -7.36 -2.60
N ARG A 146 -0.44 -8.21 -2.23
CA ARG A 146 -0.66 -9.63 -1.91
C ARG A 146 -1.66 -9.90 -0.78
N ASN A 147 -1.81 -8.96 0.16
CA ASN A 147 -2.65 -9.09 1.35
C ASN A 147 -4.00 -8.36 1.20
N ILE A 148 -4.29 -7.83 0.02
CA ILE A 148 -5.57 -7.20 -0.32
C ILE A 148 -6.19 -8.03 -1.45
N LEU A 149 -7.30 -8.68 -1.16
CA LEU A 149 -8.05 -9.47 -2.13
C LEU A 149 -9.12 -8.61 -2.81
N ASP A 150 -9.30 -8.81 -4.11
CA ASP A 150 -10.47 -8.35 -4.85
C ASP A 150 -11.52 -9.46 -4.86
N VAL A 151 -12.64 -9.21 -4.17
CA VAL A 151 -13.82 -10.08 -4.14
C VAL A 151 -14.98 -9.30 -4.78
N ASP A 152 -15.24 -9.59 -6.06
CA ASP A 152 -16.31 -8.96 -6.85
C ASP A 152 -16.26 -7.41 -6.86
N GLY A 153 -15.06 -6.84 -7.04
CA GLY A 153 -14.82 -5.40 -7.04
C GLY A 153 -14.75 -4.78 -5.64
N ARG A 154 -14.58 -5.59 -4.59
CA ARG A 154 -14.51 -5.12 -3.20
C ARG A 154 -13.22 -5.56 -2.52
N PRO A 155 -12.55 -4.68 -1.77
CA PRO A 155 -11.34 -5.02 -1.06
C PRO A 155 -11.62 -5.86 0.17
N PHE A 156 -10.86 -6.94 0.32
CA PHE A 156 -10.79 -7.74 1.54
C PHE A 156 -9.34 -7.74 2.04
N ILE A 157 -9.16 -7.52 3.34
CA ILE A 157 -7.85 -7.53 3.97
C ILE A 157 -7.63 -8.90 4.63
N ILE A 158 -6.46 -9.47 4.42
CA ILE A 158 -6.00 -10.70 5.06
C ILE A 158 -4.65 -10.46 5.75
N ASP A 159 -4.13 -11.49 6.40
CA ASP A 159 -2.78 -11.53 6.95
C ASP A 159 -2.57 -10.54 8.10
N PHE A 160 -3.13 -10.88 9.27
CA PHE A 160 -3.13 -10.07 10.49
C PHE A 160 -2.07 -10.49 11.52
N GLU A 161 -1.13 -11.36 11.15
CA GLU A 161 -0.08 -11.90 12.03
C GLU A 161 0.80 -10.83 12.71
N LEU A 162 1.04 -9.67 12.07
CA LEU A 162 1.79 -8.56 12.68
C LEU A 162 0.90 -7.40 13.16
N SER A 163 -0.42 -7.60 13.17
CA SER A 163 -1.36 -6.56 13.56
C SER A 163 -1.29 -6.26 15.05
N LYS A 164 -1.59 -5.02 15.44
CA LYS A 164 -1.62 -4.59 16.84
C LYS A 164 -3.03 -4.11 17.19
N ALA A 165 -3.61 -4.70 18.23
CA ALA A 165 -4.85 -4.22 18.83
C ALA A 165 -4.59 -3.01 19.75
N ILE A 166 -5.65 -2.26 20.06
CA ILE A 166 -5.63 -1.08 20.95
C ILE A 166 -4.81 0.09 20.34
N HIS A 167 -4.75 0.16 19.01
CA HIS A 167 -4.18 1.28 18.29
C HIS A 167 -4.97 2.58 18.53
N LYS A 168 -4.28 3.63 18.96
CA LYS A 168 -4.85 4.98 19.06
C LYS A 168 -4.41 5.80 17.86
N CYS A 169 -5.19 5.73 16.79
CA CYS A 169 -4.95 6.57 15.63
C CYS A 169 -5.12 8.04 16.02
N ALA A 170 -4.09 8.84 15.76
CA ALA A 170 -4.12 10.28 15.99
C ALA A 170 -4.43 11.06 14.70
N MET A 171 -4.82 10.37 13.63
CA MET A 171 -5.29 10.99 12.39
C MET A 171 -6.53 11.84 12.68
N ARG A 172 -6.45 13.13 12.35
CA ARG A 172 -7.57 14.08 12.53
C ARG A 172 -8.03 14.71 11.21
N MET A 173 -7.29 14.48 10.14
CA MET A 173 -7.59 15.01 8.81
C MET A 173 -8.70 14.19 8.16
N ASP A 174 -9.63 14.87 7.49
CA ASP A 174 -10.62 14.23 6.62
C ASP A 174 -9.96 13.88 5.27
N ILE A 175 -9.31 12.72 5.21
CA ILE A 175 -8.49 12.31 4.06
C ILE A 175 -9.28 12.25 2.74
N PHE A 176 -10.60 12.04 2.79
CA PHE A 176 -11.43 11.99 1.59
C PHE A 176 -11.65 13.38 0.98
N LYS A 177 -11.71 14.43 1.82
CA LYS A 177 -11.82 15.83 1.34
C LYS A 177 -10.52 16.32 0.69
N HIS A 178 -9.39 15.78 1.13
CA HIS A 178 -8.06 16.16 0.69
C HIS A 178 -7.47 15.25 -0.39
N ARG A 179 -8.30 14.41 -1.02
CA ARG A 179 -7.86 13.59 -2.16
C ARG A 179 -7.51 14.50 -3.33
N GLY A 180 -6.31 14.33 -3.88
CA GLY A 180 -5.78 15.18 -4.96
C GLY A 180 -5.24 16.54 -4.49
N ASP A 181 -5.11 16.75 -3.17
CA ASP A 181 -4.27 17.83 -2.62
C ASP A 181 -2.80 17.36 -2.56
N PRO A 182 -1.84 18.29 -2.46
CA PRO A 182 -0.44 17.93 -2.18
C PRO A 182 -0.32 17.13 -0.89
N GLU A 183 0.66 16.23 -0.83
CA GLU A 183 0.92 15.40 0.35
C GLU A 183 1.08 16.29 1.60
N PRO A 184 0.26 16.07 2.64
CA PRO A 184 0.32 16.88 3.84
C PRO A 184 1.60 16.57 4.60
N VAL A 185 2.16 17.58 5.27
CA VAL A 185 3.34 17.40 6.13
C VAL A 185 3.01 16.34 7.18
N GLY A 186 3.89 15.36 7.41
CA GLY A 186 3.56 14.18 8.24
C GLY A 186 3.02 14.47 9.66
N SER A 187 3.31 15.65 10.22
CA SER A 187 2.72 16.13 11.48
C SER A 187 1.20 16.37 11.39
N GLN A 188 0.69 16.76 10.23
CA GLN A 188 -0.74 17.00 9.97
C GLN A 188 -1.55 15.70 9.93
N LEU A 189 -0.91 14.58 9.60
CA LEU A 189 -1.54 13.24 9.61
C LEU A 189 -1.56 12.58 10.99
N GLY A 190 -1.12 13.30 12.03
CA GLY A 190 -1.06 12.78 13.39
C GLY A 190 -0.06 11.63 13.57
N GLY A 191 0.85 11.43 12.61
CA GLY A 191 1.94 10.45 12.71
C GLY A 191 1.54 8.98 12.49
N CYS A 192 0.35 8.67 11.98
CA CYS A 192 -0.01 7.29 11.64
C CYS A 192 0.71 6.84 10.34
N THR A 193 1.85 6.17 10.49
CA THR A 193 2.71 5.74 9.38
C THR A 193 2.04 4.72 8.46
N GLU A 194 1.10 3.92 8.96
CA GLU A 194 0.34 2.97 8.14
C GLU A 194 -0.58 3.68 7.15
N LEU A 195 -1.45 4.58 7.64
CA LEU A 195 -2.36 5.32 6.79
C LEU A 195 -1.59 6.19 5.79
N HIS A 196 -0.53 6.86 6.24
CA HIS A 196 0.37 7.61 5.37
C HIS A 196 0.97 6.73 4.26
N SER A 197 1.50 5.56 4.63
CA SER A 197 2.08 4.61 3.66
C SER A 197 1.04 4.11 2.66
N LEU A 198 -0.18 3.80 3.11
CA LEU A 198 -1.25 3.37 2.22
C LEU A 198 -1.67 4.49 1.28
N LEU A 199 -1.87 5.71 1.77
CA LEU A 199 -2.25 6.87 0.96
C LEU A 199 -1.23 7.16 -0.15
N ASN A 200 0.07 7.04 0.17
CA ASN A 200 1.15 7.15 -0.81
C ASN A 200 1.12 6.02 -1.85
N LYS A 201 0.89 4.77 -1.41
CA LYS A 201 0.75 3.61 -2.32
C LYS A 201 -0.44 3.74 -3.27
N LEU A 202 -1.53 4.36 -2.80
CA LEU A 202 -2.74 4.60 -3.59
C LEU A 202 -2.65 5.86 -4.45
N ALA A 203 -1.55 6.62 -4.39
CA ALA A 203 -1.39 7.91 -5.05
C ALA A 203 -2.56 8.88 -4.79
N TRP A 204 -3.01 8.94 -3.52
CA TRP A 204 -4.14 9.78 -3.13
C TRP A 204 -3.82 11.25 -3.05
N TRP A 205 -2.55 11.57 -2.83
CA TRP A 205 -2.04 12.93 -2.84
C TRP A 205 -1.25 13.20 -4.11
N LEU A 206 -1.21 14.48 -4.48
CA LEU A 206 -0.27 14.93 -5.48
C LEU A 206 1.13 14.98 -4.85
N PRO A 207 2.18 14.60 -5.60
CA PRO A 207 3.56 14.72 -5.13
C PRO A 207 3.88 16.16 -4.73
N THR A 208 4.45 16.38 -3.55
CA THR A 208 4.96 17.70 -3.14
C THR A 208 6.24 18.07 -3.88
N ASP A 209 6.98 17.05 -4.29
CA ASP A 209 8.33 17.18 -4.83
C ASP A 209 8.50 16.44 -6.15
N PHE A 210 9.48 16.88 -6.94
CA PHE A 210 9.92 16.21 -8.16
C PHE A 210 11.45 16.09 -8.20
N MET A 211 11.94 15.12 -8.97
CA MET A 211 13.37 14.85 -9.11
C MET A 211 13.96 15.60 -10.32
N TRP A 212 14.77 16.62 -10.05
CA TRP A 212 15.49 17.41 -11.04
C TRP A 212 16.98 17.07 -11.06
N TYR A 213 17.41 16.26 -12.03
CA TYR A 213 18.83 15.88 -12.22
C TYR A 213 19.55 15.38 -10.94
N GLY A 214 18.84 14.68 -10.07
CA GLY A 214 19.37 14.14 -8.81
C GLY A 214 19.12 15.03 -7.59
N PHE A 215 18.43 16.15 -7.75
CA PHE A 215 17.97 17.02 -6.66
C PHE A 215 16.46 16.90 -6.51
N LEU A 216 16.01 16.87 -5.26
CA LEU A 216 14.59 16.95 -4.92
C LEU A 216 14.18 18.43 -4.88
N CYS A 217 13.11 18.77 -5.59
CA CYS A 217 12.63 20.15 -5.71
C CYS A 217 11.12 20.21 -5.43
N THR A 218 10.67 21.23 -4.72
CA THR A 218 9.26 21.42 -4.35
C THR A 218 8.47 22.06 -5.49
N TYR A 219 7.25 21.59 -5.74
CA TYR A 219 6.35 22.23 -6.71
C TYR A 219 5.88 23.63 -6.28
N GLU A 220 5.78 23.89 -4.97
CA GLU A 220 5.35 25.19 -4.40
C GLU A 220 6.35 26.34 -4.65
N ASP A 221 7.63 26.00 -4.93
CA ASP A 221 8.69 26.99 -5.16
C ASP A 221 8.78 27.41 -6.64
N ILE A 222 7.93 26.86 -7.52
CA ILE A 222 8.04 27.03 -8.97
C ILE A 222 6.95 27.97 -9.51
N TRP A 223 7.37 29.15 -9.97
CA TRP A 223 6.46 30.21 -10.44
C TRP A 223 6.48 30.42 -11.95
N ARG A 224 7.51 29.91 -12.64
CA ARG A 224 7.65 29.96 -14.10
C ARG A 224 8.57 28.83 -14.59
N PRO A 225 8.53 28.45 -15.88
CA PRO A 225 9.43 27.43 -16.45
C PRO A 225 10.92 27.73 -16.21
N ALA A 226 11.26 29.02 -16.24
CA ALA A 226 12.62 29.49 -15.98
C ALA A 226 13.11 29.11 -14.58
N ASP A 227 12.25 29.08 -13.56
CA ASP A 227 12.67 28.74 -12.20
C ASP A 227 13.18 27.29 -12.17
N ILE A 228 12.47 26.36 -12.83
CA ILE A 228 12.88 24.95 -12.97
C ILE A 228 14.21 24.84 -13.72
N PHE A 229 14.32 25.56 -14.85
CA PHE A 229 15.53 25.53 -15.68
C PHE A 229 16.76 26.09 -14.95
N GLU A 230 16.56 27.14 -14.14
CA GLU A 230 17.56 27.85 -13.36
C GLU A 230 17.94 27.13 -12.05
N LEU A 231 17.17 26.14 -11.59
CA LEU A 231 17.50 25.34 -10.40
C LEU A 231 18.95 24.87 -10.46
N GLU A 232 19.74 25.27 -9.45
CA GLU A 232 21.19 25.08 -9.45
C GLU A 232 21.56 23.62 -9.67
N THR A 233 22.23 23.37 -10.79
CA THR A 233 22.59 22.03 -11.19
C THR A 233 24.01 21.70 -10.72
N HIS A 234 24.21 21.52 -9.41
CA HIS A 234 25.51 21.11 -8.87
C HIS A 234 25.80 19.60 -9.04
N GLY A 235 24.91 18.88 -9.72
CA GLY A 235 24.94 17.42 -9.83
C GLY A 235 25.54 16.94 -11.15
N PHE A 236 26.30 15.84 -11.07
CA PHE A 236 26.96 15.16 -12.20
C PHE A 236 26.04 14.89 -13.41
N PHE A 237 24.74 14.65 -13.17
CA PHE A 237 23.77 14.32 -14.21
C PHE A 237 23.40 15.50 -15.10
N SER A 238 23.40 16.72 -14.56
CA SER A 238 23.03 17.92 -15.30
C SER A 238 24.08 18.35 -16.33
N ALA A 239 25.36 18.12 -16.03
CA ALA A 239 26.47 18.47 -16.89
C ALA A 239 26.50 17.68 -18.22
N ARG A 240 25.65 16.65 -18.34
CA ARG A 240 25.53 15.80 -19.53
C ARG A 240 24.33 16.17 -20.41
N ALA A 241 23.34 16.89 -19.88
CA ALA A 241 22.17 17.27 -20.64
C ALA A 241 22.39 18.61 -21.35
N SER A 242 21.97 18.68 -22.60
CA SER A 242 21.92 19.94 -23.36
C SER A 242 20.90 20.91 -22.74
N ASP A 243 21.03 22.20 -23.05
CA ASP A 243 20.04 23.21 -22.65
C ASP A 243 18.65 22.86 -23.20
N GLU A 244 18.58 22.34 -24.43
CA GLU A 244 17.35 21.92 -25.08
C GLU A 244 16.66 20.79 -24.31
N GLU A 245 17.39 19.71 -23.98
CA GLU A 245 16.84 18.61 -23.17
C GLU A 245 16.40 19.07 -21.77
N ARG A 246 17.18 19.94 -21.14
CA ARG A 246 16.82 20.53 -19.84
C ARG A 246 15.56 21.38 -19.96
N TRP A 247 15.43 22.19 -21.00
CA TRP A 247 14.25 23.01 -21.20
C TRP A 247 13.01 22.17 -21.47
N ASP A 248 13.12 21.16 -22.33
CA ASP A 248 11.99 20.24 -22.62
C ASP A 248 11.50 19.56 -21.34
N LYS A 249 12.41 19.07 -20.50
CA LYS A 249 12.05 18.49 -19.20
C LYS A 249 11.45 19.52 -18.23
N ALA A 250 11.95 20.76 -18.22
CA ALA A 250 11.35 21.84 -17.44
C ALA A 250 9.90 22.12 -17.89
N MET A 251 9.65 22.05 -19.20
CA MET A 251 8.31 22.21 -19.76
C MET A 251 7.37 21.04 -19.42
N GLU A 252 7.88 19.81 -19.29
CA GLU A 252 7.09 18.67 -18.79
C GLU A 252 6.61 18.92 -17.34
N VAL A 253 7.51 19.34 -16.46
CA VAL A 253 7.19 19.70 -15.06
C VAL A 253 6.24 20.89 -15.01
N TRP A 254 6.45 21.89 -15.87
CA TRP A 254 5.57 23.05 -15.97
C TRP A 254 4.16 22.69 -16.45
N GLY A 255 4.03 21.79 -17.43
CA GLY A 255 2.73 21.30 -17.89
C GLY A 255 1.97 20.52 -16.80
N TYR A 256 2.69 19.79 -15.94
CA TYR A 256 2.09 19.19 -14.75
C TYR A 256 1.58 20.26 -13.77
N LEU A 257 2.37 21.30 -13.51
CA LEU A 257 1.96 22.44 -12.68
C LEU A 257 0.75 23.19 -13.25
N GLU A 258 0.66 23.36 -14.57
CA GLU A 258 -0.49 24.00 -15.22
C GLU A 258 -1.81 23.30 -14.88
N ILE A 259 -1.81 21.96 -14.90
CA ILE A 259 -3.00 21.15 -14.58
C ILE A 259 -3.36 21.24 -13.09
N HIS A 260 -2.36 21.40 -12.22
CA HIS A 260 -2.52 21.28 -10.77
C HIS A 260 -2.25 22.60 -10.01
N TRP A 261 -2.21 23.74 -10.70
CA TRP A 261 -1.69 25.00 -10.16
C TRP A 261 -2.37 25.43 -8.87
N GLU A 262 -3.71 25.45 -8.87
CA GLU A 262 -4.51 25.89 -7.71
C GLU A 262 -4.29 25.03 -6.46
N ARG A 263 -3.77 23.80 -6.62
CA ARG A 263 -3.45 22.90 -5.52
C ARG A 263 -2.13 23.25 -4.84
N TYR A 264 -1.14 23.72 -5.60
CA TYR A 264 0.17 24.12 -5.07
C TYR A 264 0.23 25.62 -4.71
N HIS A 265 -0.48 26.47 -5.44
CA HIS A 265 -0.43 27.93 -5.31
C HIS A 265 -1.81 28.49 -4.94
N SER A 266 -2.14 28.42 -3.65
CA SER A 266 -3.45 28.84 -3.14
C SER A 266 -3.76 30.31 -3.46
N ASN A 267 -4.90 30.55 -4.12
CA ASN A 267 -5.43 31.88 -4.44
C ASN A 267 -4.59 32.70 -5.43
N VAL A 268 -3.76 32.05 -6.24
CA VAL A 268 -3.00 32.71 -7.31
C VAL A 268 -3.42 32.16 -8.66
N GLN A 269 -3.64 33.03 -9.64
CA GLN A 269 -3.94 32.60 -11.01
C GLN A 269 -2.66 32.10 -11.70
N PHE A 270 -2.78 31.03 -12.49
CA PHE A 270 -1.65 30.50 -13.26
C PHE A 270 -1.08 31.56 -14.21
N PRO A 271 0.26 31.76 -14.26
CA PRO A 271 0.87 32.79 -15.09
C PRO A 271 0.88 32.39 -16.57
N THR A 272 -0.16 32.83 -17.29
CA THR A 272 -0.35 32.55 -18.73
C THR A 272 0.65 33.26 -19.65
N ASP A 273 1.35 34.28 -19.14
CA ASP A 273 2.37 35.06 -19.85
C ASP A 273 3.79 34.49 -19.68
N ALA A 274 3.91 33.30 -19.10
CA ALA A 274 5.18 32.63 -18.89
C ALA A 274 5.93 32.38 -20.22
N ILE A 275 7.26 32.51 -20.17
CA ILE A 275 8.12 32.18 -21.30
C ILE A 275 8.17 30.66 -21.46
N THR A 276 7.59 30.17 -22.56
CA THR A 276 7.47 28.73 -22.84
C THR A 276 8.48 28.22 -23.88
N THR A 277 9.36 29.08 -24.41
CA THR A 277 10.37 28.68 -25.39
C THR A 277 11.78 29.05 -24.93
N LEU A 278 12.73 28.15 -25.17
CA LEU A 278 14.13 28.34 -24.80
C LEU A 278 14.74 29.60 -25.45
N ASP A 279 14.38 29.90 -26.69
CA ASP A 279 14.86 31.09 -27.41
C ASP A 279 14.32 32.39 -26.81
N ALA A 280 13.06 32.43 -26.38
CA ALA A 280 12.53 33.58 -25.67
C ALA A 280 13.21 33.76 -24.31
N TYR A 281 13.48 32.67 -23.59
CA TYR A 281 14.22 32.70 -22.33
C TYR A 281 15.65 33.22 -22.53
N ARG A 282 16.38 32.70 -23.52
CA ARG A 282 17.73 33.17 -23.88
C ARG A 282 17.74 34.66 -24.24
N ARG A 283 16.72 35.16 -24.94
CA ARG A 283 16.58 36.59 -25.26
C ARG A 283 16.37 37.43 -23.99
N GLU A 284 15.52 36.97 -23.07
CA GLU A 284 15.29 37.64 -21.79
C GLU A 284 16.59 37.74 -20.96
N GLN A 285 17.34 36.64 -20.84
CA GLN A 285 18.60 36.61 -20.08
C GLN A 285 19.65 37.56 -20.66
N ARG A 286 19.76 37.65 -22.00
CA ARG A 286 20.64 38.61 -22.68
C ARG A 286 20.23 40.06 -22.39
N ALA A 287 18.93 40.34 -22.38
CA ALA A 287 18.41 41.67 -22.04
C ALA A 287 18.74 42.06 -20.59
N ARG A 288 18.51 41.15 -19.63
CA ARG A 288 18.85 41.35 -18.20
C ARG A 288 20.35 41.60 -17.99
N SER A 289 21.20 40.81 -18.65
CA SER A 289 22.66 40.96 -18.58
C SER A 289 23.17 42.29 -19.09
N THR A 290 22.51 42.84 -20.12
CA THR A 290 22.86 44.14 -20.71
C THR A 290 22.43 45.29 -19.81
N ALA A 291 21.24 45.19 -19.20
CA ALA A 291 20.73 46.19 -18.26
C ALA A 291 21.58 46.29 -16.99
N GLY A 292 22.07 45.17 -16.46
CA GLY A 292 22.89 45.14 -15.23
C GLY A 292 24.31 45.73 -15.38
N ARG A 293 24.81 45.96 -16.60
CA ARG A 293 26.14 46.57 -16.83
C ARG A 293 26.09 48.10 -17.01
N GLY A 294 24.89 48.69 -17.05
CA GLY A 294 24.68 50.13 -17.26
C GLY A 294 24.46 50.93 -15.97
N LEU A 295 24.51 50.28 -14.81
CA LEU A 295 24.47 50.88 -13.47
C LEU A 295 25.87 50.80 -12.84
#